data_AF-A0A8C7GQQ0-F1
#
_entry.id   AF-A0A8C7GQQ0-F1
#
_cell.length_a   1.000
_cell.length_b   1.000
_cell.length_c   1.000
_cell.angle_alpha   90.00
_cell.angle_beta   90.00
_cell.angle_gamma   90.00
#
_symmetry.space_group_name_H-M   'P 1'
#
loop_
_entity.id
_entity.type
_entity.pdbx_description
1 polymer ?
#
loop_
_entity_poly.entity_id
_entity_poly.type
_entity_poly.pdbx_seq_one_letter_code
_entity_poly.pdbx_strand_id
1 'polypeptide(L)'
;MAHCSSDSSGKVPRPDSLVLMAGSPGSVDQAMKPVLFEIFGEFWNVQTRLGRGVSASVYRVSSGRASTAAVKEFQADTQSGDYGYQKERSVLEDIQGHKNIVTLYGVFTNRSQLGVATHCLLLELLDVSVSELLVRASTQSRACSPQCGGSQKQGHSMWLVQHCARDVLEALAFLHREGYVHADLKPRNVLWSADDECFKLIDFGLSFKEGNQDVKYIQTDGYRAPEAEHQYSLAQAGMEVGGDSGCSAAVDLWSLAIVLLEMYSGIKLKDTVRTPEWKDNSAAIVDQIFASNSVVVPAIPVYHLRDLIKSMLHNNPKHRGTAEKALLSPFFSIPFAPHIEDLVLLPSPVLRLLNLIDDGHLHNEEEYEDILEDMTEECQKYGSVVSLLIPKENPGKGQVFVEYANAGDSKEAQRLLTGRTFDGKFVVATFYPRSAYKRGYLYQTVQ
;
A
#
# COMPACT_ATOMS: atom_id res chain seq x y z
N MET A 1 33.19 36.55 65.29
CA MET A 1 33.79 35.44 66.06
C MET A 1 33.55 34.18 65.25
N ALA A 2 34.53 33.76 64.44
CA ALA A 2 35.45 32.62 64.66
C ALA A 2 34.76 31.25 64.39
N HIS A 3 34.94 30.60 63.22
CA HIS A 3 36.06 29.80 62.66
C HIS A 3 36.16 28.33 63.15
N CYS A 4 36.11 27.39 62.18
CA CYS A 4 36.94 26.19 61.91
C CYS A 4 36.07 25.16 61.14
N SER A 5 36.23 24.88 59.83
CA SER A 5 37.32 24.24 59.06
C SER A 5 37.49 22.73 59.28
N SER A 6 37.14 21.91 58.27
CA SER A 6 38.01 20.89 57.65
C SER A 6 37.35 20.22 56.44
N ASP A 7 38.16 20.01 55.40
CA ASP A 7 37.89 19.37 54.10
C ASP A 7 37.59 17.87 54.19
N SER A 8 36.81 17.35 53.25
CA SER A 8 37.20 16.15 52.47
C SER A 8 36.35 15.95 51.21
N SER A 9 37.05 16.00 50.09
CA SER A 9 36.86 15.27 48.82
C SER A 9 35.60 14.42 48.61
N GLY A 10 34.84 14.75 47.55
CA GLY A 10 33.82 13.86 47.00
C GLY A 10 33.06 14.46 45.81
N LYS A 11 33.76 14.85 44.73
CA LYS A 11 33.09 15.20 43.46
C LYS A 11 32.51 13.93 42.85
N VAL A 12 31.19 13.78 42.95
CA VAL A 12 30.41 12.79 42.20
C VAL A 12 30.43 13.22 40.71
N PRO A 13 30.82 12.34 39.77
CA PRO A 13 30.87 12.68 38.35
C PRO A 13 29.47 12.79 37.76
N ARG A 14 29.29 13.78 36.89
CA ARG A 14 28.17 13.87 35.95
C ARG A 14 28.30 12.73 34.94
N PRO A 15 27.23 12.01 34.58
CA PRO A 15 27.31 11.06 33.48
C PRO A 15 27.39 11.82 32.15
N ASP A 16 28.55 11.70 31.52
CA ASP A 16 28.81 12.11 30.15
C ASP A 16 27.97 11.28 29.16
N SER A 17 27.54 11.99 28.13
CA SER A 17 27.24 11.54 26.76
C SER A 17 27.61 10.08 26.42
N LEU A 18 26.61 9.20 26.51
CA LEU A 18 26.59 7.94 25.74
C LEU A 18 26.22 8.27 24.30
N VAL A 19 27.26 8.36 23.47
CA VAL A 19 27.19 8.26 22.02
C VAL A 19 26.49 6.95 21.66
N LEU A 20 25.28 7.03 21.12
CA LEU A 20 24.60 5.93 20.45
C LEU A 20 25.40 5.59 19.19
N MET A 21 26.30 4.61 19.30
CA MET A 21 26.89 3.96 18.14
C MET A 21 25.78 3.27 17.36
N ALA A 22 25.54 3.75 16.14
CA ALA A 22 24.69 3.10 15.16
C ALA A 22 25.28 1.72 14.84
N GLY A 23 24.59 0.66 15.30
CA GLY A 23 24.89 -0.71 14.90
C GLY A 23 24.55 -0.92 13.43
N SER A 24 25.50 -1.44 12.67
CA SER A 24 25.35 -1.82 11.27
C SER A 24 24.28 -2.90 11.07
N PRO A 25 23.50 -2.90 9.98
CA PRO A 25 22.59 -3.98 9.66
C PRO A 25 23.38 -5.11 8.98
N GLY A 26 23.80 -6.12 9.74
CA GLY A 26 24.46 -7.27 9.13
C GLY A 26 25.26 -8.16 10.08
N SER A 27 24.57 -9.02 10.82
CA SER A 27 24.95 -10.43 10.95
C SER A 27 23.79 -11.18 11.62
N VAL A 28 23.24 -12.16 10.91
CA VAL A 28 22.21 -13.07 11.45
C VAL A 28 22.95 -14.15 12.23
N ASP A 29 22.63 -14.30 13.52
CA ASP A 29 23.01 -15.48 14.29
C ASP A 29 22.56 -16.75 13.54
N GLN A 30 23.52 -17.58 13.12
CA GLN A 30 23.32 -18.83 12.38
C GLN A 30 22.73 -19.98 13.22
N ALA A 31 21.85 -19.72 14.20
CA ALA A 31 21.48 -20.71 15.21
C ALA A 31 19.97 -21.04 15.34
N MET A 32 19.09 -20.58 14.45
CA MET A 32 17.68 -21.01 14.45
C MET A 32 17.33 -21.82 13.20
N LYS A 33 16.77 -23.01 13.41
CA LYS A 33 16.14 -23.81 12.33
C LYS A 33 15.09 -22.94 11.63
N PRO A 34 14.99 -22.97 10.30
CA PRO A 34 13.97 -22.22 9.57
C PRO A 34 12.58 -22.65 10.05
N VAL A 35 11.69 -21.67 10.23
CA VAL A 35 10.27 -21.96 10.48
C VAL A 35 9.65 -22.37 9.15
N LEU A 36 9.04 -23.55 9.12
CA LEU A 36 8.45 -24.16 7.95
C LEU A 36 6.95 -24.31 8.15
N PHE A 37 6.18 -24.09 7.08
CA PHE A 37 4.81 -24.56 6.96
C PHE A 37 4.78 -25.73 5.99
N GLU A 38 4.10 -26.82 6.36
CA GLU A 38 3.72 -27.87 5.42
C GLU A 38 2.33 -27.53 4.87
N ILE A 39 2.26 -27.20 3.58
CA ILE A 39 1.04 -26.73 2.93
C ILE A 39 0.81 -27.57 1.69
N PHE A 40 -0.29 -28.33 1.67
CA PHE A 40 -0.66 -29.22 0.56
C PHE A 40 0.44 -30.20 0.12
N GLY A 41 1.25 -30.68 1.08
CA GLY A 41 2.36 -31.63 0.84
C GLY A 41 3.70 -30.97 0.47
N GLU A 42 3.75 -29.64 0.40
CA GLU A 42 4.97 -28.89 0.08
C GLU A 42 5.48 -28.11 1.29
N PHE A 43 6.80 -27.97 1.41
CA PHE A 43 7.42 -27.19 2.48
C PHE A 43 7.64 -25.73 2.07
N TRP A 44 7.06 -24.82 2.83
CA TRP A 44 7.15 -23.39 2.64
C TRP A 44 8.03 -22.77 3.72
N ASN A 45 9.09 -22.08 3.30
CA ASN A 45 9.98 -21.36 4.19
C ASN A 45 9.36 -20.03 4.59
N VAL A 46 9.26 -19.77 5.90
CA VAL A 46 8.88 -18.44 6.41
C VAL A 46 10.06 -17.49 6.21
N GLN A 47 9.85 -16.44 5.41
CA GLN A 47 10.89 -15.46 5.12
C GLN A 47 10.86 -14.30 6.11
N THR A 48 9.69 -13.71 6.33
CA THR A 48 9.52 -12.57 7.25
C THR A 48 8.08 -12.45 7.74
N ARG A 49 7.87 -11.81 8.88
CA ARG A 49 6.54 -11.46 9.38
C ARG A 49 6.12 -10.11 8.81
N LEU A 50 5.06 -10.11 7.99
CA LEU A 50 4.49 -8.93 7.35
C LEU A 50 3.63 -8.10 8.32
N GLY A 51 3.02 -8.74 9.31
CA GLY A 51 2.23 -8.04 10.32
C GLY A 51 1.78 -8.92 11.47
N ARG A 52 1.38 -8.27 12.57
CA ARG A 52 0.75 -8.91 13.73
C ARG A 52 -0.47 -8.08 14.14
N GLY A 53 -1.65 -8.71 14.09
CA GLY A 53 -2.91 -8.18 14.56
C GLY A 53 -3.32 -8.76 15.91
N VAL A 54 -4.55 -8.45 16.32
CA VAL A 54 -5.14 -8.96 17.58
C VAL A 54 -5.43 -10.46 17.49
N SER A 55 -5.93 -10.94 16.34
CA SER A 55 -6.36 -12.32 16.14
C SER A 55 -5.38 -13.18 15.34
N ALA A 56 -4.49 -12.58 14.55
CA ALA A 56 -3.63 -13.30 13.62
C ALA A 56 -2.28 -12.64 13.39
N SER A 57 -1.30 -13.42 12.93
CA SER A 57 -0.03 -12.95 12.36
C SER A 57 0.03 -13.29 10.88
N VAL A 58 0.65 -12.42 10.08
CA VAL A 58 0.80 -12.62 8.63
C VAL A 58 2.27 -12.75 8.29
N TYR A 59 2.62 -13.75 7.50
CA TYR A 59 3.98 -14.09 7.12
C TYR A 59 4.13 -14.15 5.61
N ARG A 60 5.26 -13.67 5.10
CA ARG A 60 5.70 -13.97 3.75
C ARG A 60 6.33 -15.35 3.75
N VAL A 61 5.90 -16.19 2.82
CA VAL A 61 6.41 -17.55 2.66
C VAL A 61 6.86 -17.80 1.22
N SER A 62 7.78 -18.74 1.04
CA SER A 62 8.24 -19.18 -0.28
C SER A 62 8.43 -20.69 -0.35
N SER A 63 8.00 -21.30 -1.46
CA SER A 63 8.36 -22.66 -1.85
C SER A 63 9.18 -22.61 -3.15
N GLY A 64 10.42 -23.12 -3.10
CA GLY A 64 11.36 -23.02 -4.22
C GLY A 64 11.70 -21.58 -4.62
N ARG A 65 12.09 -21.39 -5.90
CA ARG A 65 12.49 -20.08 -6.44
C ARG A 65 11.33 -19.21 -6.94
N ALA A 66 10.20 -19.81 -7.32
CA ALA A 66 9.15 -19.10 -8.06
C ALA A 66 7.84 -18.90 -7.28
N SER A 67 7.58 -19.70 -6.23
CA SER A 67 6.30 -19.64 -5.53
C SER A 67 6.44 -18.83 -4.24
N THR A 68 5.74 -17.69 -4.17
CA THR A 68 5.63 -16.88 -2.95
C THR A 68 4.17 -16.66 -2.61
N ALA A 69 3.87 -16.56 -1.32
CA ALA A 69 2.53 -16.36 -0.81
C ALA A 69 2.57 -15.63 0.54
N ALA A 70 1.39 -15.24 1.03
CA ALA A 70 1.19 -14.77 2.38
C ALA A 70 0.44 -15.83 3.19
N VAL A 71 0.93 -16.17 4.38
CA VAL A 71 0.23 -17.04 5.33
C VAL A 71 -0.31 -16.17 6.46
N LYS A 72 -1.63 -16.16 6.65
CA LYS A 72 -2.28 -15.56 7.83
C LYS A 72 -2.58 -16.68 8.83
N GLU A 73 -1.81 -16.73 9.92
CA GLU A 73 -1.95 -17.71 11.00
C GLU A 73 -2.72 -17.08 12.17
N PHE A 74 -3.82 -17.71 12.56
CA PHE A 74 -4.69 -17.26 13.65
C PHE A 74 -4.18 -17.79 14.99
N GLN A 75 -4.41 -17.02 16.06
CA GLN A 75 -3.99 -17.41 17.41
C GLN A 75 -4.71 -18.69 17.86
N ALA A 76 -3.95 -19.62 18.45
CA ALA A 76 -4.46 -20.90 18.95
C ALA A 76 -5.47 -20.73 20.09
N ASP A 77 -6.46 -21.61 20.14
CA ASP A 77 -7.31 -21.92 21.31
C ASP A 77 -7.88 -20.68 22.06
N THR A 78 -8.23 -19.64 21.31
CA THR A 78 -9.01 -18.50 21.84
C THR A 78 -10.33 -18.42 21.08
N GLN A 79 -11.44 -18.18 21.80
CA GLN A 79 -12.75 -17.96 21.15
C GLN A 79 -12.68 -16.87 20.07
N SER A 80 -11.81 -15.87 20.24
CA SER A 80 -11.57 -14.79 19.27
C SER A 80 -10.78 -15.23 18.05
N GLY A 81 -9.80 -16.12 18.19
CA GLY A 81 -9.00 -16.66 17.08
C GLY A 81 -9.83 -17.49 16.12
N ASP A 82 -10.60 -18.45 16.66
CA ASP A 82 -11.46 -19.34 15.85
C ASP A 82 -12.61 -18.58 15.18
N TYR A 83 -13.25 -17.67 15.91
CA TYR A 83 -14.29 -16.81 15.33
C TYR A 83 -13.75 -15.95 14.19
N GLY A 84 -12.58 -15.33 14.40
CA GLY A 84 -11.91 -14.54 13.37
C GLY A 84 -11.56 -15.35 12.13
N TYR A 85 -11.04 -16.57 12.31
CA TYR A 85 -10.73 -17.48 11.21
C TYR A 85 -11.98 -17.88 10.43
N GLN A 86 -13.02 -18.36 11.09
CA GLN A 86 -14.24 -18.83 10.43
C GLN A 86 -14.92 -17.70 9.65
N LYS A 87 -15.01 -16.52 10.26
CA LYS A 87 -15.64 -15.34 9.67
C LYS A 87 -14.90 -14.88 8.42
N GLU A 88 -13.58 -14.69 8.51
CA GLU A 88 -12.80 -14.21 7.38
C GLU A 88 -12.72 -15.25 6.25
N ARG A 89 -12.58 -16.52 6.60
CA ARG A 89 -12.63 -17.63 5.65
C ARG A 89 -13.94 -17.63 4.87
N SER A 90 -15.09 -17.61 5.56
CA SER A 90 -16.40 -17.71 4.89
C SER A 90 -16.64 -16.55 3.94
N VAL A 91 -16.26 -15.34 4.34
CA VAL A 91 -16.37 -14.16 3.47
C VAL A 91 -15.48 -14.35 2.24
N LEU A 92 -14.20 -14.69 2.43
CA LEU A 92 -13.26 -14.87 1.32
C LEU A 92 -13.67 -15.97 0.35
N GLU A 93 -14.18 -17.11 0.84
CA GLU A 93 -14.68 -18.21 0.01
C GLU A 93 -15.84 -17.78 -0.90
N ASP A 94 -16.72 -16.87 -0.42
CA ASP A 94 -17.87 -16.38 -1.18
C ASP A 94 -17.51 -15.32 -2.24
N ILE A 95 -16.48 -14.50 -2.00
CA ILE A 95 -16.16 -13.30 -2.81
C ILE A 95 -14.93 -13.48 -3.74
N GLN A 96 -14.45 -14.72 -3.93
CA GLN A 96 -13.30 -14.99 -4.79
C GLN A 96 -13.54 -14.60 -6.26
N GLY A 97 -12.44 -14.32 -6.97
CA GLY A 97 -12.43 -14.16 -8.43
C GLY A 97 -12.48 -12.72 -8.94
N HIS A 98 -12.70 -11.73 -8.06
CA HIS A 98 -12.61 -10.32 -8.44
C HIS A 98 -11.15 -9.84 -8.45
N LYS A 99 -10.71 -9.18 -9.53
CA LYS A 99 -9.31 -8.74 -9.71
C LYS A 99 -8.79 -7.82 -8.58
N ASN A 100 -9.68 -7.03 -7.97
CA ASN A 100 -9.34 -6.08 -6.90
C ASN A 100 -9.57 -6.64 -5.48
N ILE A 101 -9.69 -7.95 -5.31
CA ILE A 101 -9.80 -8.63 -4.01
C ILE A 101 -8.67 -9.65 -3.91
N VAL A 102 -8.05 -9.75 -2.74
CA VAL A 102 -6.98 -10.73 -2.49
C VAL A 102 -7.45 -12.16 -2.73
N THR A 103 -6.62 -12.93 -3.43
CA THR A 103 -6.91 -14.33 -3.72
C THR A 103 -6.64 -15.21 -2.49
N LEU A 104 -7.59 -16.09 -2.15
CA LEU A 104 -7.43 -17.18 -1.20
C LEU A 104 -7.00 -18.44 -1.96
N TYR A 105 -5.73 -18.81 -1.87
CA TYR A 105 -5.21 -20.04 -2.48
C TYR A 105 -5.66 -21.29 -1.72
N GLY A 106 -5.93 -21.17 -0.42
CA GLY A 106 -6.53 -22.24 0.35
C GLY A 106 -6.37 -22.08 1.85
N VAL A 107 -6.77 -23.11 2.58
CA VAL A 107 -6.77 -23.14 4.04
C VAL A 107 -6.04 -24.37 4.54
N PHE A 108 -5.36 -24.25 5.68
CA PHE A 108 -4.66 -25.38 6.29
C PHE A 108 -4.55 -25.20 7.81
N THR A 109 -4.14 -26.27 8.49
CA THR A 109 -3.84 -26.24 9.93
C THR A 109 -2.35 -26.41 10.11
N ASN A 110 -1.70 -25.42 10.72
CA ASN A 110 -0.32 -25.55 11.17
C ASN A 110 -0.28 -26.28 12.51
N ARG A 111 0.73 -27.12 12.72
CA ARG A 111 0.99 -27.78 14.00
C ARG A 111 2.38 -27.37 14.46
N SER A 112 2.44 -26.57 15.52
CA SER A 112 3.71 -26.13 16.10
C SER A 112 4.53 -27.33 16.62
N GLN A 113 5.82 -27.13 16.85
CA GLN A 113 6.70 -28.13 17.47
C GLN A 113 6.24 -28.57 18.88
N LEU A 114 5.39 -27.74 19.52
CA LEU A 114 4.78 -28.01 20.82
C LEU A 114 3.42 -28.72 20.72
N GLY A 115 2.98 -29.10 19.52
CA GLY A 115 1.71 -29.81 19.27
C GLY A 115 0.47 -28.91 19.22
N VAL A 116 0.61 -27.60 19.44
CA VAL A 116 -0.48 -26.63 19.33
C VAL A 116 -0.88 -26.45 17.86
N ALA A 117 -2.18 -26.60 17.57
CA ALA A 117 -2.74 -26.42 16.24
C ALA A 117 -3.25 -24.99 16.04
N THR A 118 -2.94 -24.40 14.89
CA THR A 118 -3.40 -23.06 14.48
C THR A 118 -4.04 -23.12 13.11
N HIS A 119 -5.11 -22.37 12.92
CA HIS A 119 -5.76 -22.25 11.61
C HIS A 119 -5.04 -21.21 10.75
N CYS A 120 -4.89 -21.51 9.46
CA CYS A 120 -4.16 -20.67 8.52
C CYS A 120 -4.95 -20.44 7.23
N LEU A 121 -4.81 -19.22 6.68
CA LEU A 121 -5.18 -18.90 5.30
C LEU A 121 -3.91 -18.74 4.47
N LEU A 122 -3.85 -19.39 3.31
CA LEU A 122 -2.83 -19.18 2.29
C LEU A 122 -3.40 -18.18 1.27
N LEU A 123 -2.80 -17.00 1.20
CA LEU A 123 -3.25 -15.86 0.43
C LEU A 123 -2.21 -15.46 -0.62
N GLU A 124 -2.68 -14.78 -1.65
CA GLU A 124 -1.82 -14.02 -2.57
C GLU A 124 -0.89 -13.07 -1.79
N LEU A 125 0.37 -13.02 -2.20
CA LEU A 125 1.34 -12.06 -1.67
C LEU A 125 1.25 -10.76 -2.47
N LEU A 126 0.86 -9.68 -1.80
CA LEU A 126 0.80 -8.33 -2.39
C LEU A 126 2.02 -7.50 -1.99
N ASP A 127 2.24 -6.40 -2.70
CA ASP A 127 3.46 -5.60 -2.62
C ASP A 127 3.36 -4.44 -1.63
N VAL A 128 2.90 -3.28 -2.09
CA VAL A 128 3.00 -2.01 -1.37
C VAL A 128 1.61 -1.58 -0.90
N SER A 129 1.46 -1.32 0.40
CA SER A 129 0.19 -0.78 0.94
C SER A 129 0.07 0.73 0.71
N VAL A 130 -1.14 1.25 0.60
CA VAL A 130 -1.38 2.70 0.57
C VAL A 130 -0.82 3.38 1.82
N SER A 131 -0.84 2.70 2.98
CA SER A 131 -0.19 3.20 4.20
C SER A 131 1.31 3.41 4.02
N GLU A 132 1.98 2.54 3.28
CA GLU A 132 3.42 2.66 3.01
C GLU A 132 3.70 3.78 2.00
N LEU A 133 2.87 3.91 0.96
CA LEU A 133 2.95 5.01 0.00
C LEU A 133 2.86 6.37 0.71
N LEU A 134 1.87 6.53 1.62
CA LEU A 134 1.68 7.75 2.42
C LEU A 134 2.90 8.09 3.29
N VAL A 135 3.59 7.07 3.84
CA VAL A 135 4.81 7.29 4.63
C VAL A 135 5.96 7.74 3.74
N ARG A 136 6.17 7.09 2.58
CA ARG A 136 7.26 7.40 1.65
C ARG A 136 7.17 8.83 1.10
N ALA A 137 5.96 9.30 0.76
CA ALA A 137 5.73 10.70 0.37
C ALA A 137 6.19 11.67 1.47
N SER A 138 5.84 11.41 2.74
CA SER A 138 6.22 12.26 3.86
C SER A 138 7.74 12.32 4.13
N THR A 139 8.48 11.27 3.78
CA THR A 139 9.94 11.22 3.95
C THR A 139 10.69 11.94 2.83
N GLN A 140 10.19 11.87 1.59
CA GLN A 140 10.81 12.54 0.44
C GLN A 140 10.67 14.06 0.53
N SER A 141 9.52 14.60 0.98
CA SER A 141 9.33 16.05 1.18
C SER A 141 10.30 16.66 2.21
N ARG A 142 10.92 15.86 3.09
CA ARG A 142 11.90 16.35 4.08
C ARG A 142 13.34 16.41 3.55
N ALA A 143 13.66 15.65 2.50
CA ALA A 143 15.01 15.60 1.95
C ALA A 143 15.30 16.76 0.98
N CYS A 144 14.26 17.31 0.33
CA CYS A 144 14.45 18.22 -0.80
C CYS A 144 14.57 19.72 -0.46
N SER A 145 14.47 20.19 0.80
CA SER A 145 14.65 21.62 1.12
C SER A 145 14.80 21.96 2.61
N PRO A 146 16.03 22.24 3.10
CA PRO A 146 16.25 22.90 4.39
C PRO A 146 16.01 24.42 4.35
N GLN A 147 15.88 25.03 3.16
CA GLN A 147 15.95 26.48 2.96
C GLN A 147 14.62 27.17 2.58
N CYS A 148 13.54 26.43 2.39
CA CYS A 148 12.20 27.01 2.21
C CYS A 148 11.40 26.84 3.50
N GLY A 149 11.15 27.95 4.20
CA GLY A 149 10.34 27.97 5.42
C GLY A 149 8.91 27.50 5.15
N GLY A 150 8.61 26.26 5.54
CA GLY A 150 7.30 25.62 5.44
C GLY A 150 7.39 24.28 4.73
N SER A 151 7.57 23.19 5.49
CA SER A 151 7.45 21.83 4.95
C SER A 151 5.97 21.53 4.71
N GLN A 152 5.44 21.97 3.58
CA GLN A 152 4.10 21.61 3.16
C GLN A 152 4.12 20.13 2.77
N LYS A 153 3.38 19.29 3.49
CA LYS A 153 3.22 17.88 3.14
C LYS A 153 2.51 17.83 1.79
N GLN A 154 3.14 17.21 0.80
CA GLN A 154 2.55 16.98 -0.51
C GLN A 154 1.96 15.57 -0.54
N GLY A 155 0.74 15.44 -1.05
CA GLY A 155 0.14 14.13 -1.32
C GLY A 155 0.66 13.51 -2.63
N HIS A 156 0.03 12.41 -3.02
CA HIS A 156 0.35 11.65 -4.21
C HIS A 156 -0.21 12.27 -5.49
N SER A 157 0.35 11.85 -6.63
CA SER A 157 -0.10 12.29 -7.96
C SER A 157 -1.57 11.93 -8.21
N MET A 158 -2.22 12.71 -9.09
CA MET A 158 -3.61 12.43 -9.51
C MET A 158 -3.73 11.07 -10.20
N TRP A 159 -2.67 10.61 -10.87
CA TRP A 159 -2.62 9.28 -11.48
C TRP A 159 -2.76 8.18 -10.42
N LEU A 160 -1.96 8.24 -9.37
CA LEU A 160 -1.96 7.27 -8.28
C LEU A 160 -3.28 7.28 -7.49
N VAL A 161 -3.79 8.48 -7.17
CA VAL A 161 -5.09 8.64 -6.49
C VAL A 161 -6.22 8.08 -7.35
N GLN A 162 -6.22 8.32 -8.66
CA GLN A 162 -7.25 7.81 -9.57
C GLN A 162 -7.22 6.29 -9.71
N HIS A 163 -6.04 5.67 -9.82
CA HIS A 163 -5.91 4.21 -9.92
C HIS A 163 -6.42 3.53 -8.65
N CYS A 164 -5.98 4.01 -7.48
CA CYS A 164 -6.46 3.51 -6.20
C CYS A 164 -7.98 3.67 -6.05
N ALA A 165 -8.51 4.86 -6.36
CA ALA A 165 -9.95 5.11 -6.27
C ALA A 165 -10.76 4.17 -7.17
N ARG A 166 -10.34 3.98 -8.43
CA ARG A 166 -11.03 3.12 -9.40
C ARG A 166 -11.04 1.67 -8.93
N ASP A 167 -9.88 1.12 -8.63
CA ASP A 167 -9.71 -0.28 -8.23
C ASP A 167 -10.48 -0.61 -6.95
N VAL A 168 -10.43 0.27 -5.95
CA VAL A 168 -11.16 0.06 -4.70
C VAL A 168 -12.67 0.21 -4.90
N LEU A 169 -13.13 1.17 -5.71
CA LEU A 169 -14.56 1.29 -6.01
C LEU A 169 -15.08 0.11 -6.82
N GLU A 170 -14.28 -0.45 -7.75
CA GLU A 170 -14.63 -1.69 -8.47
C GLU A 170 -14.76 -2.87 -7.49
N ALA A 171 -13.83 -3.02 -6.55
CA ALA A 171 -13.93 -4.03 -5.49
C ALA A 171 -15.19 -3.84 -4.62
N LEU A 172 -15.46 -2.61 -4.18
CA LEU A 172 -16.62 -2.30 -3.35
C LEU A 172 -17.95 -2.53 -4.09
N ALA A 173 -18.04 -2.12 -5.36
CA ALA A 173 -19.23 -2.37 -6.19
C ALA A 173 -19.52 -3.87 -6.35
N PHE A 174 -18.49 -4.70 -6.46
CA PHE A 174 -18.65 -6.15 -6.45
C PHE A 174 -19.10 -6.65 -5.07
N LEU A 175 -18.39 -6.30 -3.99
CA LEU A 175 -18.72 -6.74 -2.62
C LEU A 175 -20.16 -6.37 -2.21
N HIS A 176 -20.55 -5.12 -2.46
CA HIS A 176 -21.86 -4.59 -2.09
C HIS A 176 -22.98 -5.32 -2.86
N ARG A 177 -22.73 -5.74 -4.10
CA ARG A 177 -23.68 -6.53 -4.89
C ARG A 177 -23.84 -7.95 -4.39
N GLU A 178 -22.77 -8.55 -3.86
CA GLU A 178 -22.81 -9.85 -3.15
C GLU A 178 -23.40 -9.72 -1.73
N GLY A 179 -23.78 -8.51 -1.31
CA GLY A 179 -24.40 -8.21 -0.02
C GLY A 179 -23.40 -8.11 1.13
N TYR A 180 -22.11 -8.03 0.83
CA TYR A 180 -21.05 -7.88 1.83
C TYR A 180 -20.62 -6.43 1.99
N VAL A 181 -20.40 -6.00 3.24
CA VAL A 181 -19.76 -4.73 3.59
C VAL A 181 -18.37 -5.05 4.12
N HIS A 182 -17.34 -4.36 3.63
CA HIS A 182 -15.96 -4.63 4.05
C HIS A 182 -15.72 -4.19 5.49
N ALA A 183 -16.19 -2.99 5.85
CA ALA A 183 -16.18 -2.40 7.18
C ALA A 183 -14.79 -2.19 7.84
N ASP A 184 -13.69 -2.28 7.08
CA ASP A 184 -12.33 -2.01 7.60
C ASP A 184 -11.40 -1.35 6.56
N LEU A 185 -11.97 -0.51 5.71
CA LEU A 185 -11.23 0.29 4.74
C LEU A 185 -10.33 1.29 5.48
N LYS A 186 -9.03 1.14 5.26
CA LYS A 186 -7.96 2.01 5.75
C LYS A 186 -6.73 1.82 4.85
N PRO A 187 -5.75 2.74 4.85
CA PRO A 187 -4.61 2.68 3.95
C PRO A 187 -3.79 1.38 4.04
N ARG A 188 -3.78 0.72 5.21
CA ARG A 188 -3.08 -0.55 5.42
C ARG A 188 -3.78 -1.74 4.75
N ASN A 189 -5.07 -1.64 4.46
CA ASN A 189 -5.87 -2.73 3.89
C ASN A 189 -6.13 -2.57 2.38
N VAL A 190 -5.45 -1.62 1.74
CA VAL A 190 -5.42 -1.43 0.28
C VAL A 190 -3.99 -1.62 -0.19
N LEU A 191 -3.72 -2.70 -0.92
CA LEU A 191 -2.37 -3.07 -1.34
C LEU A 191 -2.28 -3.17 -2.85
N TRP A 192 -1.14 -2.77 -3.39
CA TRP A 192 -0.78 -2.93 -4.80
C TRP A 192 -0.36 -4.37 -5.10
N SER A 193 -0.92 -4.95 -6.15
CA SER A 193 -0.40 -6.17 -6.81
C SER A 193 0.45 -5.73 -8.00
N ALA A 194 1.76 -5.97 -7.93
CA ALA A 194 2.67 -5.55 -8.97
C ALA A 194 2.49 -6.32 -10.28
N ASP A 195 2.24 -7.63 -10.19
CA ASP A 195 2.07 -8.48 -11.37
C ASP A 195 0.77 -8.15 -12.15
N ASP A 196 -0.30 -7.83 -11.42
CA ASP A 196 -1.61 -7.48 -11.99
C ASP A 196 -1.78 -5.98 -12.27
N GLU A 197 -0.84 -5.14 -11.81
CA GLU A 197 -0.87 -3.67 -11.90
C GLU A 197 -2.16 -3.03 -11.38
N CYS A 198 -2.66 -3.49 -10.23
CA CYS A 198 -3.88 -2.96 -9.62
C CYS A 198 -3.84 -2.96 -8.09
N PHE A 199 -4.66 -2.13 -7.46
CA PHE A 199 -4.93 -2.19 -6.03
C PHE A 199 -5.96 -3.28 -5.70
N LYS A 200 -5.71 -3.98 -4.59
CA LYS A 200 -6.60 -5.01 -4.04
C LYS A 200 -6.93 -4.74 -2.58
N LEU A 201 -8.16 -5.08 -2.20
CA LEU A 201 -8.61 -5.09 -0.81
C LEU A 201 -8.15 -6.37 -0.10
N ILE A 202 -7.73 -6.19 1.16
CA ILE A 202 -7.36 -7.28 2.07
C ILE A 202 -8.09 -7.14 3.41
N ASP A 203 -8.03 -8.20 4.21
CA ASP A 203 -8.44 -8.24 5.62
C ASP A 203 -9.97 -8.08 5.81
N PHE A 204 -10.68 -9.19 5.64
CA PHE A 204 -12.14 -9.27 5.74
C PHE A 204 -12.63 -9.65 7.14
N GLY A 205 -11.77 -9.54 8.17
CA GLY A 205 -12.11 -9.95 9.55
C GLY A 205 -13.25 -9.14 10.18
N LEU A 206 -13.46 -7.88 9.76
CA LEU A 206 -14.61 -7.08 10.18
C LEU A 206 -15.81 -7.16 9.24
N SER A 207 -15.63 -7.73 8.05
CA SER A 207 -16.68 -7.75 7.03
C SER A 207 -17.92 -8.49 7.48
N PHE A 208 -19.07 -8.08 6.98
CA PHE A 208 -20.34 -8.67 7.36
C PHE A 208 -21.31 -8.65 6.19
N LYS A 209 -22.27 -9.59 6.21
CA LYS A 209 -23.41 -9.54 5.29
C LYS A 209 -24.41 -8.51 5.80
N GLU A 210 -24.92 -7.66 4.92
CA GLU A 210 -25.87 -6.61 5.31
C GLU A 210 -27.05 -7.20 6.10
N GLY A 211 -27.38 -6.59 7.25
CA GLY A 211 -28.36 -7.13 8.21
C GLY A 211 -27.78 -8.04 9.31
N ASN A 212 -26.53 -8.51 9.18
CA ASN A 212 -25.84 -9.36 10.16
C ASN A 212 -24.62 -8.66 10.78
N GLN A 213 -24.77 -7.39 11.20
CA GLN A 213 -23.64 -6.61 11.69
C GLN A 213 -23.25 -6.96 13.13
N ASP A 214 -21.95 -7.10 13.40
CA ASP A 214 -21.43 -7.07 14.77
C ASP A 214 -21.34 -5.62 15.24
N VAL A 215 -22.32 -5.21 16.05
CA VAL A 215 -22.52 -3.82 16.48
C VAL A 215 -21.36 -3.25 17.31
N LYS A 216 -20.48 -4.10 17.85
CA LYS A 216 -19.42 -3.67 18.76
C LYS A 216 -18.16 -3.20 18.04
N TYR A 217 -17.93 -3.67 16.82
CA TYR A 217 -16.67 -3.48 16.10
C TYR A 217 -16.91 -3.17 14.62
N ILE A 218 -17.46 -1.98 14.35
CA ILE A 218 -17.64 -1.47 12.99
C ILE A 218 -16.60 -0.39 12.72
N GLN A 219 -15.75 -0.64 11.71
CA GLN A 219 -14.69 0.26 11.23
C GLN A 219 -13.59 0.60 12.23
N THR A 220 -12.39 0.76 11.67
CA THR A 220 -11.25 1.30 12.39
C THR A 220 -11.44 2.79 12.69
N ASP A 221 -11.04 3.19 13.90
CA ASP A 221 -11.00 4.58 14.33
C ASP A 221 -10.18 5.47 13.36
N GLY A 222 -10.70 6.67 13.06
CA GLY A 222 -10.16 7.57 12.04
C GLY A 222 -10.74 7.37 10.63
N TYR A 223 -11.37 6.21 10.36
CA TYR A 223 -12.02 5.92 9.07
C TYR A 223 -13.51 5.60 9.23
N ARG A 224 -14.02 5.68 10.47
CA ARG A 224 -15.40 5.32 10.84
C ARG A 224 -16.40 6.37 10.39
N ALA A 225 -17.53 5.92 9.83
CA ALA A 225 -18.64 6.77 9.42
C ALA A 225 -19.47 7.27 10.63
N PRO A 226 -20.21 8.39 10.52
CA PRO A 226 -20.99 8.95 11.63
C PRO A 226 -22.02 7.98 12.23
N GLU A 227 -22.71 7.21 11.40
CA GLU A 227 -23.67 6.19 11.84
C GLU A 227 -23.00 5.01 12.55
N ALA A 228 -21.80 4.62 12.12
CA ALA A 228 -21.01 3.60 12.79
C ALA A 228 -20.46 4.10 14.14
N GLU A 229 -20.06 5.37 14.22
CA GLU A 229 -19.64 6.01 15.48
C GLU A 229 -20.81 6.13 16.47
N HIS A 230 -22.00 6.48 15.97
CA HIS A 230 -23.21 6.51 16.78
C HIS A 230 -23.54 5.11 17.33
N GLN A 231 -23.51 4.09 16.46
CA GLN A 231 -23.75 2.70 16.85
C GLN A 231 -22.73 2.18 17.87
N TYR A 232 -21.44 2.47 17.65
CA TYR A 232 -20.37 2.16 18.60
C TYR A 232 -20.62 2.82 19.96
N SER A 233 -21.04 4.09 19.98
CA SER A 233 -21.35 4.83 21.21
C SER A 233 -22.52 4.22 21.98
N LEU A 234 -23.59 3.82 21.28
CA LEU A 234 -24.74 3.14 21.89
C LEU A 234 -24.33 1.78 22.51
N ALA A 235 -23.52 1.00 21.78
CA ALA A 235 -23.03 -0.28 22.24
C ALA A 235 -22.16 -0.14 23.51
N GLN A 236 -21.30 0.90 23.57
CA GLN A 236 -20.50 1.21 24.76
C GLN A 236 -21.36 1.64 25.95
N ALA A 237 -22.49 2.29 25.71
CA ALA A 237 -23.47 2.64 26.73
C ALA A 237 -24.36 1.46 27.18
N GLY A 238 -24.17 0.27 26.61
CA GLY A 238 -24.97 -0.92 26.92
C GLY A 238 -26.41 -0.86 26.39
N MET A 239 -26.69 0.03 25.43
CA MET A 239 -28.01 0.15 24.81
C MET A 239 -28.14 -0.83 23.65
N GLU A 240 -29.23 -1.59 23.62
CA GLU A 240 -29.57 -2.44 22.47
C GLU A 240 -29.92 -1.56 21.27
N VAL A 241 -29.18 -1.74 20.19
CA VAL A 241 -29.47 -1.09 18.91
C VAL A 241 -30.58 -1.93 18.26
N GLY A 242 -31.79 -1.39 18.16
CA GLY A 242 -32.90 -2.03 17.43
C GLY A 242 -32.50 -2.37 15.99
N GLY A 243 -33.15 -3.38 15.39
CA GLY A 243 -32.73 -4.10 14.18
C GLY A 243 -32.52 -3.31 12.87
N ASP A 244 -32.56 -1.98 12.88
CA ASP A 244 -32.10 -1.13 11.78
C ASP A 244 -30.85 -0.37 12.25
N SER A 245 -29.71 -1.06 12.19
CA SER A 245 -28.40 -0.57 12.67
C SER A 245 -27.88 0.66 11.92
N GLY A 246 -28.52 1.04 10.80
CA GLY A 246 -28.13 2.18 9.97
C GLY A 246 -26.81 2.02 9.20
N CYS A 247 -25.94 1.08 9.61
CA CYS A 247 -24.69 0.76 8.92
C CYS A 247 -24.93 -0.15 7.72
N SER A 248 -24.92 0.43 6.53
CA SER A 248 -24.98 -0.26 5.24
C SER A 248 -23.62 -0.25 4.53
N ALA A 249 -23.59 -0.72 3.30
CA ALA A 249 -22.48 -0.50 2.35
C ALA A 249 -21.94 0.95 2.32
N ALA A 250 -22.79 1.94 2.66
CA ALA A 250 -22.42 3.36 2.70
C ALA A 250 -21.27 3.69 3.66
N VAL A 251 -20.98 2.84 4.65
CA VAL A 251 -19.85 3.04 5.57
C VAL A 251 -18.51 2.87 4.85
N ASP A 252 -18.40 1.97 3.87
CA ASP A 252 -17.17 1.74 3.12
C ASP A 252 -16.82 2.94 2.24
N LEU A 253 -17.83 3.60 1.67
CA LEU A 253 -17.64 4.80 0.85
C LEU A 253 -17.08 5.94 1.70
N TRP A 254 -17.57 6.10 2.93
CA TRP A 254 -17.01 7.07 3.87
C TRP A 254 -15.54 6.79 4.14
N SER A 255 -15.19 5.54 4.51
CA SER A 255 -13.80 5.17 4.78
C SER A 255 -12.89 5.42 3.56
N LEU A 256 -13.34 5.04 2.37
CA LEU A 256 -12.59 5.28 1.13
C LEU A 256 -12.37 6.77 0.90
N ALA A 257 -13.37 7.61 1.13
CA ALA A 257 -13.23 9.05 0.97
C ALA A 257 -12.15 9.65 1.87
N ILE A 258 -12.04 9.16 3.12
CA ILE A 258 -10.94 9.52 4.02
C ILE A 258 -9.60 9.05 3.46
N VAL A 259 -9.50 7.79 3.01
CA VAL A 259 -8.26 7.25 2.40
C VAL A 259 -7.81 8.10 1.21
N LEU A 260 -8.73 8.44 0.29
CA LEU A 260 -8.41 9.25 -0.88
C LEU A 260 -8.01 10.68 -0.52
N LEU A 261 -8.63 11.26 0.52
CA LEU A 261 -8.26 12.58 1.00
C LEU A 261 -6.87 12.58 1.66
N GLU A 262 -6.52 11.52 2.41
CA GLU A 262 -5.17 11.31 2.93
C GLU A 262 -4.15 11.16 1.79
N MET A 263 -4.47 10.37 0.76
CA MET A 263 -3.60 10.19 -0.42
C MET A 263 -3.39 11.51 -1.16
N TYR A 264 -4.44 12.28 -1.40
CA TYR A 264 -4.36 13.56 -2.11
C TYR A 264 -3.61 14.64 -1.32
N SER A 265 -3.78 14.67 0.01
CA SER A 265 -3.22 15.73 0.85
C SER A 265 -1.88 15.39 1.50
N GLY A 266 -1.54 14.11 1.64
CA GLY A 266 -0.42 13.66 2.47
C GLY A 266 -0.64 13.90 3.99
N ILE A 267 -1.84 14.33 4.39
CA ILE A 267 -2.19 14.62 5.78
C ILE A 267 -2.87 13.38 6.37
N LYS A 268 -2.42 12.95 7.55
CA LYS A 268 -3.16 11.96 8.34
C LYS A 268 -4.36 12.63 8.99
N LEU A 269 -5.56 12.15 8.68
CA LEU A 269 -6.82 12.81 9.05
C LEU A 269 -7.46 12.25 10.31
N LYS A 270 -6.90 11.19 10.89
CA LYS A 270 -7.43 10.53 12.09
C LYS A 270 -7.87 11.51 13.19
N ASP A 271 -7.04 12.50 13.50
CA ASP A 271 -7.36 13.47 14.56
C ASP A 271 -8.35 14.53 14.06
N THR A 272 -8.22 14.97 12.80
CA THR A 272 -9.13 15.92 12.14
C THR A 272 -10.57 15.41 12.11
N VAL A 273 -10.80 14.15 11.73
CA VAL A 273 -12.16 13.60 11.63
C VAL A 273 -12.88 13.49 12.97
N ARG A 274 -12.14 13.56 14.08
CA ARG A 274 -12.68 13.47 15.44
C ARG A 274 -13.10 14.83 15.98
N THR A 275 -12.66 15.92 15.37
CA THR A 275 -12.92 17.25 15.90
C THR A 275 -14.39 17.66 15.72
N PRO A 276 -14.91 18.54 16.58
CA PRO A 276 -16.26 19.09 16.40
C PRO A 276 -16.45 19.76 15.04
N GLU A 277 -15.43 20.48 14.55
CA GLU A 277 -15.49 21.20 13.28
C GLU A 277 -15.74 20.26 12.09
N TRP A 278 -15.15 19.06 12.12
CA TRP A 278 -15.40 18.04 11.09
C TRP A 278 -16.83 17.51 11.16
N LYS A 279 -17.33 17.26 12.37
CA LYS A 279 -18.70 16.78 12.57
C LYS A 279 -19.73 17.81 12.13
N ASP A 280 -19.44 19.08 12.37
CA ASP A 280 -20.31 20.20 11.99
C ASP A 280 -20.29 20.45 10.48
N ASN A 281 -19.12 20.47 9.84
CA ASN A 281 -19.01 20.78 8.41
C ASN A 281 -17.77 20.17 7.73
N SER A 282 -17.76 18.84 7.56
CA SER A 282 -16.72 18.12 6.83
C SER A 282 -16.49 18.66 5.40
N ALA A 283 -17.55 19.11 4.71
CA ALA A 283 -17.44 19.64 3.35
C ALA A 283 -16.57 20.90 3.27
N ALA A 284 -16.67 21.82 4.25
CA ALA A 284 -15.84 23.01 4.32
C ALA A 284 -14.37 22.68 4.63
N ILE A 285 -14.12 21.69 5.49
CA ILE A 285 -12.75 21.23 5.78
C ILE A 285 -12.13 20.60 4.54
N VAL A 286 -12.89 19.81 3.78
CA VAL A 286 -12.45 19.27 2.48
C VAL A 286 -12.09 20.42 1.54
N ASP A 287 -12.93 21.45 1.40
CA ASP A 287 -12.59 22.62 0.58
C ASP A 287 -11.29 23.31 0.99
N GLN A 288 -11.05 23.45 2.30
CA GLN A 288 -9.81 24.04 2.82
C GLN A 288 -8.57 23.18 2.50
N ILE A 289 -8.68 21.85 2.61
CA ILE A 289 -7.59 20.93 2.24
C ILE A 289 -7.26 21.04 0.75
N PHE A 290 -8.28 21.10 -0.12
CA PHE A 290 -8.08 21.28 -1.56
C PHE A 290 -7.50 22.66 -1.92
N ALA A 291 -7.96 23.72 -1.25
CA ALA A 291 -7.46 25.07 -1.44
C ALA A 291 -6.00 25.23 -1.00
N SER A 292 -5.60 24.56 0.09
CA SER A 292 -4.24 24.64 0.61
C SER A 292 -3.22 23.86 -0.22
N ASN A 293 -3.59 22.73 -0.84
CA ASN A 293 -2.70 21.93 -1.68
C ASN A 293 -2.50 22.46 -3.11
N SER A 294 -3.25 23.47 -3.53
CA SER A 294 -3.21 23.99 -4.90
C SER A 294 -2.15 25.08 -5.04
N VAL A 295 -0.92 24.72 -5.41
CA VAL A 295 0.05 25.68 -5.96
C VAL A 295 -0.31 25.89 -7.43
N VAL A 296 -0.83 27.08 -7.77
CA VAL A 296 -1.26 27.56 -9.10
C VAL A 296 -2.61 27.00 -9.59
N VAL A 297 -3.66 27.86 -9.53
CA VAL A 297 -5.01 27.78 -10.15
C VAL A 297 -5.69 26.39 -10.16
N PRO A 298 -6.86 26.21 -9.51
CA PRO A 298 -7.51 24.89 -9.45
C PRO A 298 -7.87 24.38 -10.85
N ALA A 299 -7.14 23.36 -11.30
CA ALA A 299 -7.37 22.69 -12.57
C ALA A 299 -8.63 21.80 -12.48
N ILE A 300 -9.34 21.64 -13.59
CA ILE A 300 -10.54 20.78 -13.74
C ILE A 300 -10.41 19.41 -13.02
N PRO A 301 -9.28 18.68 -13.14
CA PRO A 301 -9.03 17.45 -12.38
C PRO A 301 -9.27 17.52 -10.87
N VAL A 302 -8.83 18.60 -10.23
CA VAL A 302 -8.87 18.78 -8.77
C VAL A 302 -10.31 18.90 -8.30
N TYR A 303 -11.15 19.61 -9.06
CA TYR A 303 -12.57 19.74 -8.77
C TYR A 303 -13.30 18.40 -8.83
N HIS A 304 -13.03 17.58 -9.84
CA HIS A 304 -13.70 16.29 -9.96
C HIS A 304 -13.33 15.30 -8.86
N LEU A 305 -12.07 15.29 -8.42
CA LEU A 305 -11.66 14.48 -7.25
C LEU A 305 -12.33 14.99 -5.97
N ARG A 306 -12.35 16.30 -5.75
CA ARG A 306 -13.01 16.92 -4.59
C ARG A 306 -14.48 16.56 -4.53
N ASP A 307 -15.19 16.69 -5.65
CA ASP A 307 -16.62 16.43 -5.72
C ASP A 307 -16.93 14.93 -5.53
N LEU A 308 -16.06 14.05 -6.06
CA LEU A 308 -16.12 12.61 -5.79
C LEU A 308 -15.97 12.33 -4.28
N ILE A 309 -14.95 12.87 -3.61
CA ILE A 309 -14.73 12.70 -2.17
C ILE A 309 -15.92 13.23 -1.37
N LYS A 310 -16.42 14.43 -1.68
CA LYS A 310 -17.59 15.00 -1.01
C LYS A 310 -18.85 14.15 -1.16
N SER A 311 -19.07 13.55 -2.34
CA SER A 311 -20.23 12.67 -2.58
C SER A 311 -20.24 11.43 -1.68
N MET A 312 -19.09 11.04 -1.13
CA MET A 312 -18.92 9.91 -0.22
C MET A 312 -18.88 10.33 1.26
N LEU A 313 -18.74 11.62 1.57
CA LEU A 313 -18.66 12.17 2.93
C LEU A 313 -19.96 12.83 3.42
N HIS A 314 -21.10 12.48 2.85
CA HIS A 314 -22.39 12.92 3.39
C HIS A 314 -22.66 12.31 4.78
N ASN A 315 -22.95 13.12 5.79
CA ASN A 315 -23.25 12.62 7.14
C ASN A 315 -24.41 11.63 7.15
N ASN A 316 -25.47 11.90 6.38
CA ASN A 316 -26.57 10.95 6.20
C ASN A 316 -26.19 9.86 5.16
N PRO A 317 -26.12 8.57 5.54
CA PRO A 317 -25.74 7.50 4.62
C PRO A 317 -26.68 7.37 3.41
N LYS A 318 -27.96 7.76 3.54
CA LYS A 318 -28.94 7.72 2.43
C LYS A 318 -28.63 8.74 1.31
N HIS A 319 -27.77 9.72 1.59
CA HIS A 319 -27.33 10.71 0.61
C HIS A 319 -25.94 10.41 0.03
N ARG A 320 -25.23 9.39 0.53
CA ARG A 320 -23.98 8.94 -0.07
C ARG A 320 -24.27 8.18 -1.36
N GLY A 321 -23.45 8.42 -2.38
CA GLY A 321 -23.49 7.60 -3.61
C GLY A 321 -23.06 6.17 -3.33
N THR A 322 -23.53 5.21 -4.13
CA THR A 322 -22.98 3.84 -4.14
C THR A 322 -21.62 3.80 -4.84
N ALA A 323 -20.90 2.69 -4.72
CA ALA A 323 -19.64 2.49 -5.43
C ALA A 323 -19.82 2.56 -6.96
N GLU A 324 -20.89 2.00 -7.51
CA GLU A 324 -21.24 2.10 -8.94
C GLU A 324 -21.47 3.54 -9.37
N LYS A 325 -22.19 4.32 -8.56
CA LYS A 325 -22.43 5.75 -8.88
C LYS A 325 -21.14 6.56 -8.80
N ALA A 326 -20.26 6.25 -7.84
CA ALA A 326 -18.97 6.90 -7.71
C ALA A 326 -18.06 6.63 -8.92
N LEU A 327 -18.08 5.41 -9.47
CA LEU A 327 -17.34 5.04 -10.70
C LEU A 327 -17.77 5.86 -11.94
N LEU A 328 -18.96 6.45 -11.93
CA LEU A 328 -19.44 7.34 -13.00
C LEU A 328 -18.93 8.78 -12.87
N SER A 329 -18.10 9.09 -11.86
CA SER A 329 -17.53 10.42 -11.67
C SER A 329 -16.70 10.84 -12.90
N PRO A 330 -16.83 12.09 -13.38
CA PRO A 330 -15.97 12.62 -14.44
C PRO A 330 -14.47 12.57 -14.12
N PHE A 331 -14.11 12.41 -12.84
CA PHE A 331 -12.73 12.19 -12.42
C PHE A 331 -12.09 11.03 -13.18
N PHE A 332 -12.83 9.95 -13.45
CA PHE A 332 -12.32 8.76 -14.13
C PHE A 332 -12.21 8.91 -15.66
N SER A 333 -12.80 9.97 -16.23
CA SER A 333 -12.70 10.27 -17.67
C SER A 333 -11.43 11.04 -18.03
N ILE A 334 -10.66 11.49 -17.04
CA ILE A 334 -9.46 12.28 -17.24
C ILE A 334 -8.24 11.35 -17.33
N PRO A 335 -7.50 11.36 -18.44
CA PRO A 335 -6.25 10.61 -18.52
C PRO A 335 -5.15 11.33 -17.74
N PHE A 336 -4.54 10.63 -16.78
CA PHE A 336 -3.29 11.05 -16.16
C PHE A 336 -2.15 10.18 -16.67
N ALA A 337 -0.94 10.74 -16.72
CA ALA A 337 0.28 9.97 -16.87
C ALA A 337 0.92 9.78 -15.48
N PRO A 338 1.58 8.64 -15.22
CA PRO A 338 2.32 8.44 -13.98
C PRO A 338 3.48 9.44 -13.91
N HIS A 339 3.70 10.00 -12.72
CA HIS A 339 4.90 10.77 -12.41
C HIS A 339 6.09 9.82 -12.19
N ILE A 340 7.33 10.32 -12.32
CA ILE A 340 8.52 9.49 -12.05
C ILE A 340 8.52 8.89 -10.64
N GLU A 341 7.97 9.62 -9.67
CA GLU A 341 7.81 9.14 -8.30
C GLU A 341 6.87 7.93 -8.21
N ASP A 342 5.76 7.94 -8.97
CA ASP A 342 4.84 6.80 -9.04
C ASP A 342 5.56 5.57 -9.59
N LEU A 343 6.38 5.77 -10.62
CA LEU A 343 7.19 4.73 -11.27
C LEU A 343 8.33 4.20 -10.38
N VAL A 344 8.72 4.92 -9.34
CA VAL A 344 9.67 4.42 -8.32
C VAL A 344 8.92 3.69 -7.21
N LEU A 345 7.72 4.16 -6.86
CA LEU A 345 6.94 3.67 -5.72
C LEU A 345 6.19 2.38 -6.01
N LEU A 346 5.67 2.20 -7.22
CA LEU A 346 4.82 1.07 -7.60
C LEU A 346 5.59 0.06 -8.46
N PRO A 347 5.90 -1.12 -7.92
CA PRO A 347 6.55 -2.18 -8.69
C PRO A 347 5.68 -2.68 -9.84
N SER A 348 6.33 -3.14 -10.90
CA SER A 348 5.69 -3.83 -12.03
C SER A 348 6.68 -4.82 -12.64
N PRO A 349 6.26 -5.80 -13.45
CA PRO A 349 7.18 -6.71 -14.14
C PRO A 349 8.11 -6.00 -15.13
N VAL A 350 7.85 -4.75 -15.50
CA VAL A 350 8.70 -4.01 -16.44
C VAL A 350 9.58 -3.01 -15.70
N LEU A 351 10.87 -3.07 -15.99
CA LEU A 351 11.87 -2.12 -15.52
C LEU A 351 12.30 -1.21 -16.67
N ARG A 352 12.38 0.09 -16.40
CA ARG A 352 12.95 1.11 -17.27
C ARG A 352 14.26 1.61 -16.67
N LEU A 353 15.34 1.43 -17.42
CA LEU A 353 16.67 1.91 -17.09
C LEU A 353 16.99 3.16 -17.91
N LEU A 354 17.46 4.19 -17.22
CA LEU A 354 17.80 5.50 -17.78
C LEU A 354 19.31 5.73 -17.68
N ASN A 355 19.83 6.63 -18.53
CA ASN A 355 21.23 7.08 -18.55
C ASN A 355 22.27 6.00 -18.89
N LEU A 356 21.89 4.98 -19.67
CA LEU A 356 22.77 3.88 -20.06
C LEU A 356 23.44 4.07 -21.43
N ILE A 357 22.69 4.52 -22.44
CA ILE A 357 23.13 4.46 -23.84
C ILE A 357 23.31 5.87 -24.40
N ASP A 358 24.44 6.09 -25.08
CA ASP A 358 24.69 7.33 -25.83
C ASP A 358 24.00 7.31 -27.21
N ASP A 359 23.42 8.45 -27.59
CA ASP A 359 22.60 8.61 -28.80
C ASP A 359 23.30 8.20 -30.10
N GLY A 360 24.64 8.21 -30.14
CA GLY A 360 25.45 7.89 -31.31
C GLY A 360 25.48 6.40 -31.65
N HIS A 361 25.42 5.52 -30.66
CA HIS A 361 25.58 4.07 -30.85
C HIS A 361 24.30 3.37 -31.34
N LEU A 362 23.15 4.07 -31.32
CA LEU A 362 21.84 3.49 -31.69
C LEU A 362 21.60 3.41 -33.20
N HIS A 363 22.46 4.03 -34.02
CA HIS A 363 22.28 4.13 -35.47
C HIS A 363 23.16 3.15 -36.26
N ASN A 364 24.09 2.46 -35.60
CA ASN A 364 24.83 1.34 -36.17
C ASN A 364 24.13 0.04 -35.76
N GLU A 365 23.77 -0.83 -36.72
CA GLU A 365 23.06 -2.07 -36.43
C GLU A 365 23.93 -3.07 -35.66
N GLU A 366 25.24 -3.17 -35.96
CA GLU A 366 26.15 -4.08 -35.21
C GLU A 366 26.27 -3.63 -33.75
N GLU A 367 26.51 -2.33 -33.49
CA GLU A 367 26.57 -1.80 -32.12
C GLU A 367 25.24 -1.91 -31.38
N TYR A 368 24.11 -1.78 -32.09
CA TYR A 368 22.78 -1.95 -31.50
C TYR A 368 22.54 -3.40 -31.07
N GLU A 369 22.92 -4.37 -31.92
CA GLU A 369 22.83 -5.81 -31.60
C GLU A 369 23.72 -6.16 -30.39
N ASP A 370 24.96 -5.66 -30.35
CA ASP A 370 25.87 -5.86 -29.21
C ASP A 370 25.28 -5.31 -27.90
N ILE A 371 24.74 -4.09 -27.92
CA ILE A 371 24.10 -3.48 -26.73
C ILE A 371 22.88 -4.30 -26.29
N LEU A 372 22.09 -4.81 -27.25
CA LEU A 372 20.91 -5.61 -26.94
C LEU A 372 21.30 -6.94 -26.29
N GLU A 373 22.34 -7.60 -26.78
CA GLU A 373 22.89 -8.84 -26.22
C GLU A 373 23.45 -8.60 -24.81
N ASP A 374 24.33 -7.61 -24.64
CA ASP A 374 24.92 -7.25 -23.35
C ASP A 374 23.85 -6.93 -22.29
N MET A 375 22.84 -6.15 -22.67
CA MET A 375 21.74 -5.80 -21.77
C MET A 375 20.85 -6.98 -21.44
N THR A 376 20.64 -7.89 -22.39
CA THR A 376 19.89 -9.12 -22.14
C THR A 376 20.65 -10.02 -21.17
N GLU A 377 21.94 -10.25 -21.39
CA GLU A 377 22.79 -11.06 -20.51
C GLU A 377 22.90 -10.49 -19.09
N GLU A 378 23.10 -9.18 -18.95
CA GLU A 378 23.17 -8.53 -17.65
C GLU A 378 21.82 -8.63 -16.92
N CYS A 379 20.70 -8.41 -17.61
CA CYS A 379 19.38 -8.46 -16.99
C CYS A 379 18.95 -9.87 -16.59
N GLN A 380 19.36 -10.90 -17.35
CA GLN A 380 19.09 -12.30 -17.02
C GLN A 380 19.72 -12.77 -15.69
N LYS A 381 20.70 -12.02 -15.16
CA LYS A 381 21.29 -12.31 -13.84
C LYS A 381 20.32 -12.07 -12.67
N TYR A 382 19.27 -11.28 -12.89
CA TYR A 382 18.31 -10.91 -11.85
C TYR A 382 17.00 -11.69 -11.91
N GLY A 383 16.68 -12.29 -13.06
CA GLY A 383 15.45 -13.02 -13.24
C GLY A 383 15.19 -13.41 -14.69
N SER A 384 14.05 -14.04 -14.94
CA SER A 384 13.69 -14.49 -16.28
C SER A 384 13.21 -13.32 -17.13
N VAL A 385 14.03 -12.89 -18.09
CA VAL A 385 13.67 -11.85 -19.07
C VAL A 385 12.70 -12.43 -20.11
N VAL A 386 11.54 -11.79 -20.28
CA VAL A 386 10.51 -12.13 -21.27
C VAL A 386 10.72 -11.34 -22.56
N SER A 387 11.01 -10.05 -22.44
CA SER A 387 11.34 -9.19 -23.58
C SER A 387 12.19 -7.99 -23.16
N LEU A 388 12.94 -7.44 -24.11
CA LEU A 388 13.76 -6.26 -23.94
C LEU A 388 13.56 -5.31 -25.13
N LEU A 389 13.46 -4.01 -24.87
CA LEU A 389 13.28 -2.98 -25.88
C LEU A 389 14.21 -1.79 -25.61
N ILE A 390 14.91 -1.37 -26.66
CA ILE A 390 15.70 -0.13 -26.68
C ILE A 390 15.22 0.71 -27.86
N PRO A 391 14.42 1.77 -27.62
CA PRO A 391 13.94 2.64 -28.68
C PRO A 391 15.10 3.40 -29.36
N LYS A 392 15.14 3.34 -30.70
CA LYS A 392 16.09 4.11 -31.53
C LYS A 392 15.66 5.57 -31.73
N GLU A 393 14.38 5.87 -31.51
CA GLU A 393 13.77 7.18 -31.72
C GLU A 393 13.00 7.66 -30.47
N ASN A 394 12.64 8.94 -30.45
CA ASN A 394 11.81 9.50 -29.41
C ASN A 394 10.33 9.14 -29.61
N PRO A 395 9.55 8.99 -28.53
CA PRO A 395 9.94 9.07 -27.12
C PRO A 395 10.68 7.82 -26.61
N GLY A 396 11.59 8.00 -25.65
CA GLY A 396 12.29 6.90 -24.99
C GLY A 396 13.62 6.49 -25.62
N LYS A 397 14.16 7.31 -26.55
CA LYS A 397 15.47 7.07 -27.18
C LYS A 397 16.55 6.80 -26.11
N GLY A 398 17.30 5.71 -26.29
CA GLY A 398 18.41 5.33 -25.40
C GLY A 398 18.01 4.83 -24.01
N GLN A 399 16.71 4.66 -23.75
CA GLN A 399 16.21 4.03 -22.53
C GLN A 399 16.07 2.53 -22.75
N VAL A 400 16.38 1.72 -21.74
CA VAL A 400 16.24 0.27 -21.81
C VAL A 400 15.00 -0.15 -21.04
N PHE A 401 14.10 -0.88 -21.69
CA PHE A 401 12.90 -1.44 -21.07
C PHE A 401 12.99 -2.95 -21.04
N VAL A 402 12.84 -3.56 -19.87
CA VAL A 402 13.00 -4.99 -19.65
C VAL A 402 11.75 -5.53 -18.97
N GLU A 403 11.00 -6.41 -19.65
CA GLU A 403 9.90 -7.16 -19.05
C GLU A 403 10.44 -8.46 -18.45
N TYR A 404 10.30 -8.63 -17.14
CA TYR A 404 10.57 -9.87 -16.43
C TYR A 404 9.31 -10.74 -16.35
N ALA A 405 9.49 -12.03 -16.06
CA ALA A 405 8.40 -12.99 -15.92
C ALA A 405 7.47 -12.66 -14.75
N ASN A 406 7.99 -12.03 -13.69
CA ASN A 406 7.24 -11.60 -12.52
C ASN A 406 7.84 -10.31 -11.93
N ALA A 407 7.08 -9.58 -11.14
CA ALA A 407 7.50 -8.35 -10.50
C ALA A 407 8.53 -8.57 -9.37
N GLY A 408 8.65 -9.79 -8.83
CA GLY A 408 9.71 -10.17 -7.89
C GLY A 408 11.10 -9.96 -8.50
N ASP A 409 11.31 -10.49 -9.70
CA ASP A 409 12.55 -10.38 -10.46
C ASP A 409 12.88 -8.91 -10.78
N SER A 410 11.90 -8.13 -11.25
CA SER A 410 12.11 -6.71 -11.57
C SER A 410 12.41 -5.85 -10.34
N LYS A 411 11.82 -6.14 -9.17
CA LYS A 411 12.14 -5.47 -7.91
C LYS A 411 13.58 -5.73 -7.49
N GLU A 412 14.03 -6.98 -7.61
CA GLU A 412 15.41 -7.33 -7.26
C GLU A 412 16.40 -6.68 -8.24
N ALA A 413 16.09 -6.68 -9.54
CA ALA A 413 16.84 -5.96 -10.55
C ALA A 413 16.92 -4.45 -10.25
N GLN A 414 15.79 -3.79 -9.96
CA GLN A 414 15.74 -2.37 -9.60
C GLN A 414 16.64 -2.06 -8.40
N ARG A 415 16.55 -2.88 -7.34
CA ARG A 415 17.33 -2.73 -6.12
C ARG A 415 18.83 -2.85 -6.36
N LEU A 416 19.25 -3.73 -7.27
CA LEU A 416 20.65 -4.02 -7.53
C LEU A 416 21.27 -3.16 -8.64
N LEU A 417 20.48 -2.68 -9.59
CA LEU A 417 20.94 -1.86 -10.72
C LEU A 417 20.93 -0.36 -10.40
N THR A 418 19.98 0.12 -9.60
CA THR A 418 19.90 1.55 -9.24
C THR A 418 21.19 1.99 -8.55
N GLY A 419 21.80 3.06 -9.06
CA GLY A 419 23.03 3.63 -8.50
C GLY A 419 24.32 2.93 -8.92
N ARG A 420 24.25 1.86 -9.74
CA ARG A 420 25.45 1.34 -10.42
C ARG A 420 25.97 2.35 -11.43
N THR A 421 27.25 2.23 -11.76
CA THR A 421 27.89 3.03 -12.80
C THR A 421 28.13 2.18 -14.04
N PHE A 422 27.66 2.66 -15.20
CA PHE A 422 27.98 2.14 -16.52
C PHE A 422 28.59 3.28 -17.33
N ASP A 423 29.79 3.09 -17.88
CA ASP A 423 30.56 4.13 -18.62
C ASP A 423 30.62 5.49 -17.91
N GLY A 424 30.81 5.47 -16.59
CA GLY A 424 30.89 6.67 -15.77
C GLY A 424 29.56 7.37 -15.47
N LYS A 425 28.43 6.85 -15.98
CA LYS A 425 27.08 7.36 -15.72
C LYS A 425 26.34 6.51 -14.68
N PHE A 426 25.57 7.15 -13.82
CA PHE A 426 24.73 6.46 -12.85
C PHE A 426 23.44 5.95 -13.49
N VAL A 427 23.15 4.68 -13.28
CA VAL A 427 21.91 4.06 -13.71
C VAL A 427 20.77 4.47 -12.78
N VAL A 428 19.71 5.01 -13.38
CA VAL A 428 18.44 5.22 -12.69
C VAL A 428 17.47 4.15 -13.17
N ALA A 429 17.04 3.28 -12.27
CA ALA A 429 16.05 2.25 -12.57
C ALA A 429 14.69 2.62 -11.96
N THR A 430 13.67 2.69 -12.81
CA THR A 430 12.28 2.94 -12.45
C THR A 430 11.43 1.79 -12.95
N PHE A 431 10.34 1.45 -12.28
CA PHE A 431 9.34 0.55 -12.87
C PHE A 431 8.63 1.25 -14.02
N TYR A 432 7.93 0.47 -14.84
CA TYR A 432 7.20 1.01 -15.98
C TYR A 432 5.89 0.26 -16.19
N PRO A 433 4.75 0.92 -16.45
CA PRO A 433 3.49 0.21 -16.58
C PRO A 433 3.57 -0.82 -17.72
N ARG A 434 3.41 -2.10 -17.39
CA ARG A 434 3.42 -3.24 -18.32
C ARG A 434 2.37 -3.04 -19.40
N SER A 435 1.19 -2.54 -19.04
CA SER A 435 0.16 -2.21 -20.03
C SER A 435 0.59 -1.13 -21.04
N ALA A 436 1.39 -0.14 -20.63
CA ALA A 436 1.93 0.88 -21.53
C ALA A 436 3.04 0.30 -22.41
N TYR A 437 3.97 -0.46 -21.81
CA TYR A 437 5.05 -1.16 -22.50
C TYR A 437 4.52 -2.07 -23.62
N LYS A 438 3.54 -2.92 -23.31
CA LYS A 438 2.93 -3.85 -24.29
C LYS A 438 2.19 -3.15 -25.44
N ARG A 439 1.73 -1.92 -25.22
CA ARG A 439 1.11 -1.08 -26.28
C ARG A 439 2.14 -0.26 -27.06
N GLY A 440 3.42 -0.35 -26.74
CA GLY A 440 4.46 0.52 -27.30
C GLY A 440 4.33 1.98 -26.88
N TYR A 441 3.57 2.27 -25.82
CA TYR A 441 3.38 3.63 -25.33
C TYR A 441 4.51 4.02 -24.38
N LEU A 442 5.38 4.92 -24.84
CA LEU A 442 6.55 5.40 -24.09
C LEU A 442 6.29 6.81 -23.56
N TYR A 443 6.15 6.97 -22.24
CA TYR A 443 5.96 8.27 -21.60
C TYR A 443 7.21 9.13 -21.83
N GLN A 444 7.02 10.36 -22.32
CA GLN A 444 8.08 11.36 -22.27
C GLN A 444 8.38 11.67 -20.81
N THR A 445 9.61 11.40 -20.36
CA THR A 445 10.09 11.92 -19.09
C THR A 445 10.26 13.42 -19.29
N VAL A 446 9.29 14.21 -18.82
CA VAL A 446 9.53 15.65 -18.64
C VAL A 446 10.54 15.75 -17.51
N GLN A 447 11.74 16.22 -17.84
CA GLN A 447 12.85 16.39 -16.88
C GLN A 447 12.51 17.41 -15.80
#